data_AF-A0A3Z3XCF7-F1
#
_entry.id   AF-A0A3Z3XCF7-F1
#
_cell.length_a   1.000
_cell.length_b   1.000
_cell.length_c   1.000
_cell.angle_alpha   90.00
_cell.angle_beta   90.00
_cell.angle_gamma   90.00
#
_symmetry.space_group_name_H-M   'P 1'
#
loop_
_entity.id
_entity.type
_entity.pdbx_description
1 polymer ?
#
loop_
_entity_poly.entity_id
_entity_poly.type
_entity_poly.pdbx_seq_one_letter_code
_entity_poly.pdbx_strand_id
1 'polypeptide(L)'
;MSLAFLRALRRDRFFQLLIIVGMALSLFVPFAPRAWPDAIDWHTIITLSGLMLLTKGVELSGYFDVLGRKMTRRFHTERQLAMFLVLAAAALSTFLTNDVALFIVVPLTITLKKLCAIPVNRLIIFEALAVNAGSLLTPVGNPQNILLWGRSGLSFAEFSGQMAPLAVMMMLTLLLLCWFCFPGRALQYHTGTRSPQWQPRLVWSCLALYVVFLTALELRQELWGLVLVAAGFIVLARRVIVSVDWTLLLVFMAMFIDVHLLTQLPALQGVFNQVGALSHLGLWLTAIGLSQIISNVPSTILLLNYVPASTLLAWAVNIGGFGLLPGSLANLIALRMANDRRIWWRFHFYSLPMLAWAALVGYGLLQLMP
;
A
#
# COMPACT_ATOMS: atom_id res chain seq x y z
N MET A 1 -17.17 2.03 23.57
CA MET A 1 -15.88 2.34 22.90
C MET A 1 -14.80 2.49 23.98
N SER A 2 -13.67 1.79 23.87
CA SER A 2 -12.65 1.82 24.93
C SER A 2 -11.93 3.17 24.97
N LEU A 3 -11.60 3.66 26.17
CA LEU A 3 -10.74 4.85 26.39
C LEU A 3 -9.38 4.76 25.67
N ALA A 4 -8.96 3.55 25.29
CA ALA A 4 -7.75 3.31 24.49
C ALA A 4 -7.96 3.67 23.01
N PHE A 5 -9.12 3.35 22.44
CA PHE A 5 -9.46 3.67 21.05
C PHE A 5 -9.53 5.19 20.81
N LEU A 6 -10.21 5.92 21.69
CA LEU A 6 -10.29 7.39 21.61
C LEU A 6 -8.92 8.05 21.81
N ARG A 7 -8.06 7.48 22.68
CA ARG A 7 -6.68 7.95 22.86
C ARG A 7 -5.79 7.66 21.64
N ALA A 8 -5.99 6.52 20.98
CA ALA A 8 -5.29 6.19 19.74
C ALA A 8 -5.66 7.19 18.64
N LEU A 9 -6.97 7.45 18.47
CA LEU A 9 -7.48 8.41 17.49
C LEU A 9 -6.99 9.85 17.76
N ARG A 10 -6.99 10.28 19.02
CA ARG A 10 -6.49 11.61 19.41
C ARG A 10 -4.97 11.76 19.22
N ARG A 11 -4.22 10.66 19.15
CA ARG A 11 -2.77 10.68 18.90
C ARG A 11 -2.41 10.61 17.42
N ASP A 12 -3.38 10.26 16.58
CA ASP A 12 -3.20 10.16 15.14
C ASP A 12 -3.32 11.55 14.49
N ARG A 13 -2.17 12.20 14.29
CA ARG A 13 -2.09 13.53 13.67
C ARG A 13 -2.51 13.52 12.21
N PHE A 14 -2.38 12.38 11.53
CA PHE A 14 -2.76 12.28 10.13
C PHE A 14 -4.27 12.19 10.00
N PHE A 15 -4.91 11.38 10.84
CA PHE A 15 -6.36 11.40 10.94
C PHE A 15 -6.90 12.80 11.26
N GLN A 16 -6.25 13.52 12.18
CA GLN A 16 -6.60 14.92 12.48
C GLN A 16 -6.41 15.84 11.28
N LEU A 17 -5.30 15.69 10.55
CA LEU A 17 -5.04 16.44 9.33
C LEU A 17 -6.13 16.20 8.30
N LEU A 18 -6.51 14.93 8.04
CA LEU A 18 -7.60 14.59 7.14
C LEU A 18 -8.91 15.23 7.57
N ILE A 19 -9.29 15.14 8.86
CA ILE A 19 -10.50 15.82 9.35
C ILE A 19 -10.43 17.34 9.10
N ILE A 20 -9.29 17.98 9.36
CA ILE A 20 -9.11 19.41 9.12
C ILE A 20 -9.24 19.74 7.63
N VAL A 21 -8.63 18.92 6.76
CA VAL A 21 -8.70 19.07 5.31
C VAL A 21 -10.14 18.89 4.82
N GLY A 22 -10.83 17.81 5.23
CA GLY A 22 -12.23 17.58 4.91
C GLY A 22 -13.15 18.70 5.36
N MET A 23 -12.96 19.22 6.59
CA MET A 23 -13.69 20.40 7.06
C MET A 23 -13.41 21.63 6.18
N ALA A 24 -12.16 21.89 5.82
CA ALA A 24 -11.81 23.01 4.95
C ALA A 24 -12.41 22.85 3.54
N LEU A 25 -12.33 21.66 2.95
CA LEU A 25 -12.91 21.36 1.63
C LEU A 25 -14.43 21.50 1.63
N SER A 26 -15.09 21.11 2.73
CA SER A 26 -16.55 21.21 2.87
C SER A 26 -17.07 22.66 2.86
N LEU A 27 -16.20 23.65 3.03
CA LEU A 27 -16.54 25.08 2.89
C LEU A 27 -16.62 25.52 1.41
N PHE A 28 -15.96 24.81 0.50
CA PHE A 28 -15.85 25.16 -0.92
C PHE A 28 -16.72 24.30 -1.84
N VAL A 29 -17.43 23.33 -1.27
CA VAL A 29 -18.23 22.32 -1.97
C VAL A 29 -19.63 22.31 -1.34
N PRO A 30 -20.71 22.01 -2.10
CA PRO A 30 -22.04 21.84 -1.52
C PRO A 30 -22.03 20.87 -0.33
N PHE A 31 -22.38 21.38 0.85
CA PHE A 31 -22.37 20.60 2.07
C PHE A 31 -23.51 19.57 2.07
N ALA A 32 -23.19 18.33 1.69
CA ALA A 32 -24.14 17.22 1.63
C ALA A 32 -23.64 16.01 2.47
N PRO A 33 -23.71 16.07 3.82
CA PRO A 33 -23.22 14.98 4.68
C PRO A 33 -23.90 13.63 4.44
N ARG A 34 -25.11 13.64 3.90
CA ARG A 34 -25.86 12.43 3.56
C ARG A 34 -25.21 11.62 2.43
N ALA A 35 -24.42 12.27 1.57
CA ALA A 35 -23.71 11.62 0.46
C ALA A 35 -22.32 11.09 0.87
N TRP A 36 -21.83 11.44 2.07
CA TRP A 36 -20.48 11.05 2.49
C TRP A 36 -20.28 9.55 2.69
N PRO A 37 -21.27 8.76 3.17
CA PRO A 37 -21.14 7.30 3.17
C PRO A 37 -21.01 6.69 1.78
N ASP A 38 -21.63 7.31 0.76
CA ASP A 38 -21.55 6.86 -0.63
C ASP A 38 -20.21 7.21 -1.29
N ALA A 39 -19.50 8.20 -0.73
CA ALA A 39 -18.13 8.55 -1.13
C ALA A 39 -17.08 7.52 -0.69
N ILE A 40 -17.39 6.69 0.30
CA ILE A 40 -16.48 5.68 0.82
C ILE A 40 -16.51 4.47 -0.10
N ASP A 41 -15.33 4.04 -0.57
CA ASP A 41 -15.21 2.76 -1.27
C ASP A 41 -15.29 1.61 -0.25
N TRP A 42 -16.53 1.15 -0.02
CA TRP A 42 -16.82 0.04 0.89
C TRP A 42 -16.14 -1.27 0.46
N HIS A 43 -15.90 -1.48 -0.83
CA HIS A 43 -15.19 -2.66 -1.32
C HIS A 43 -13.76 -2.68 -0.73
N THR A 44 -13.06 -1.55 -0.83
CA THR A 44 -11.71 -1.41 -0.27
C THR A 44 -11.73 -1.54 1.26
N ILE A 45 -12.67 -0.90 1.96
CA ILE A 45 -12.77 -0.97 3.43
C ILE A 45 -13.02 -2.41 3.92
N ILE A 46 -13.93 -3.14 3.28
CA ILE A 46 -14.25 -4.54 3.61
C ILE A 46 -13.03 -5.43 3.35
N THR A 47 -12.35 -5.22 2.22
CA THR A 47 -11.13 -5.93 1.85
C THR A 47 -10.02 -5.73 2.89
N LEU A 48 -9.71 -4.48 3.21
CA LEU A 48 -8.71 -4.14 4.24
C LEU A 48 -9.07 -4.73 5.60
N SER A 49 -10.36 -4.70 5.99
CA SER A 49 -10.83 -5.30 7.24
C SER A 49 -10.52 -6.79 7.32
N GLY A 50 -10.82 -7.55 6.25
CA GLY A 50 -10.59 -8.98 6.19
C GLY A 50 -9.10 -9.32 6.23
N LEU A 51 -8.28 -8.59 5.46
CA LEU A 51 -6.83 -8.77 5.44
C LEU A 51 -6.19 -8.43 6.79
N MET A 52 -6.62 -7.36 7.43
CA MET A 52 -6.16 -6.98 8.77
C MET A 52 -6.46 -8.07 9.81
N LEU A 53 -7.67 -8.66 9.77
CA LEU A 53 -8.03 -9.79 10.64
C LEU A 53 -7.15 -11.01 10.38
N LEU A 54 -6.99 -11.41 9.12
CA LEU A 54 -6.21 -12.58 8.73
C LEU A 54 -4.72 -12.41 9.11
N THR A 55 -4.14 -11.26 8.80
CA THR A 55 -2.77 -10.91 9.17
C THR A 55 -2.57 -10.89 10.68
N LYS A 56 -3.50 -10.29 11.44
CA LYS A 56 -3.42 -10.33 12.92
C LYS A 56 -3.58 -11.75 13.46
N GLY A 57 -4.35 -12.60 12.81
CA GLY A 57 -4.43 -14.03 13.11
C GLY A 57 -3.07 -14.72 12.98
N VAL A 58 -2.39 -14.51 11.85
CA VAL A 58 -1.04 -15.06 11.61
C VAL A 58 -0.01 -14.47 12.58
N GLU A 59 -0.08 -13.17 12.89
CA GLU A 59 0.80 -12.52 13.87
C GLU A 59 0.63 -13.12 15.27
N LEU A 60 -0.60 -13.21 15.76
CA LEU A 60 -0.89 -13.77 17.09
C LEU A 60 -0.64 -15.27 17.18
N SER A 61 -0.60 -15.98 16.05
CA SER A 61 -0.21 -17.39 16.01
C SER A 61 1.28 -17.62 16.30
N GLY A 62 2.12 -16.58 16.26
CA GLY A 62 3.57 -16.69 16.44
C GLY A 62 4.32 -17.23 15.22
N TYR A 63 3.66 -17.41 14.07
CA TYR A 63 4.31 -17.96 12.88
C TYR A 63 5.40 -17.04 12.31
N PHE A 64 5.21 -15.71 12.39
CA PHE A 64 6.24 -14.76 11.99
C PHE A 64 7.53 -14.89 12.81
N ASP A 65 7.48 -15.36 14.06
CA ASP A 65 8.68 -15.64 14.86
C ASP A 65 9.46 -16.85 14.31
N VAL A 66 8.75 -17.87 13.82
CA VAL A 66 9.35 -19.05 13.18
C VAL A 66 10.02 -18.65 11.87
N LEU A 67 9.28 -17.92 11.03
CA LEU A 67 9.79 -17.46 9.73
C LEU A 67 10.98 -16.52 9.91
N GLY A 68 10.87 -15.57 10.84
CA GLY A 68 11.96 -14.65 11.19
C GLY A 68 13.23 -15.38 11.59
N ARG A 69 13.16 -16.40 12.46
CA ARG A 69 14.36 -17.20 12.81
C ARG A 69 14.93 -18.00 11.65
N LYS A 70 14.08 -18.54 10.78
CA LYS A 70 14.55 -19.26 9.58
C LYS A 70 15.32 -18.32 8.66
N MET A 71 14.82 -17.10 8.49
CA MET A 71 15.49 -16.06 7.70
C MET A 71 16.81 -15.63 8.33
N THR A 72 16.83 -15.35 9.64
CA THR A 72 18.06 -14.90 10.30
C THR A 72 19.13 -15.99 10.38
N ARG A 73 18.77 -17.29 10.31
CA ARG A 73 19.74 -18.38 10.13
C ARG A 73 20.29 -18.49 8.70
N ARG A 74 19.50 -18.07 7.70
CA ARG A 74 19.85 -18.20 6.29
C ARG A 74 20.68 -17.02 5.77
N PHE A 75 20.41 -15.82 6.28
CA PHE A 75 21.10 -14.59 5.90
C PHE A 75 22.10 -14.19 6.97
N HIS A 76 23.30 -13.78 6.55
CA HIS A 76 24.37 -13.44 7.50
C HIS A 76 24.55 -11.93 7.70
N THR A 77 24.07 -11.11 6.77
CA THR A 77 24.26 -9.64 6.80
C THR A 77 22.94 -8.88 6.73
N GLU A 78 22.92 -7.67 7.30
CA GLU A 78 21.75 -6.77 7.23
C GLU A 78 21.33 -6.50 5.78
N ARG A 79 22.31 -6.27 4.90
CA ARG A 79 22.08 -6.03 3.48
C ARG A 79 21.40 -7.19 2.76
N GLN A 80 21.87 -8.43 2.96
CA GLN A 80 21.27 -9.61 2.33
C GLN A 80 19.81 -9.79 2.77
N LEU A 81 19.56 -9.64 4.07
CA LEU A 81 18.20 -9.73 4.63
C LEU A 81 17.29 -8.62 4.05
N ALA A 82 17.79 -7.38 3.99
CA ALA A 82 17.04 -6.26 3.44
C ALA A 82 16.72 -6.44 1.96
N MET A 83 17.70 -6.82 1.13
CA MET A 83 17.48 -7.09 -0.30
C MET A 83 16.48 -8.22 -0.51
N PHE A 84 16.56 -9.29 0.29
CA PHE A 84 15.60 -10.39 0.22
C PHE A 84 14.18 -9.92 0.55
N LEU A 85 14.00 -9.14 1.62
CA LEU A 85 12.68 -8.64 2.02
C LEU A 85 12.11 -7.65 1.00
N VAL A 86 12.94 -6.77 0.44
CA VAL A 86 12.57 -5.86 -0.65
C VAL A 86 12.14 -6.63 -1.90
N LEU A 87 12.91 -7.65 -2.31
CA LEU A 87 12.55 -8.53 -3.43
C LEU A 87 11.27 -9.31 -3.16
N ALA A 88 11.13 -9.87 -1.95
CA ALA A 88 9.94 -10.62 -1.56
C ALA A 88 8.70 -9.71 -1.54
N ALA A 89 8.81 -8.48 -1.05
CA ALA A 89 7.74 -7.49 -1.07
C ALA A 89 7.31 -7.15 -2.50
N ALA A 90 8.27 -6.86 -3.39
CA ALA A 90 7.98 -6.58 -4.78
C ALA A 90 7.33 -7.80 -5.47
N ALA A 91 7.91 -8.99 -5.32
CA ALA A 91 7.39 -10.21 -5.93
C ALA A 91 5.97 -10.55 -5.42
N LEU A 92 5.74 -10.49 -4.10
CA LEU A 92 4.41 -10.70 -3.53
C LEU A 92 3.40 -9.69 -4.08
N SER A 93 3.79 -8.42 -4.22
CA SER A 93 2.96 -7.35 -4.76
C SER A 93 2.69 -7.46 -6.27
N THR A 94 3.44 -8.31 -6.99
CA THR A 94 3.13 -8.62 -8.40
C THR A 94 1.98 -9.63 -8.52
N PHE A 95 1.86 -10.55 -7.56
CA PHE A 95 0.82 -11.61 -7.57
C PHE A 95 -0.39 -11.26 -6.70
N LEU A 96 -0.18 -10.43 -5.68
CA LEU A 96 -1.18 -9.93 -4.75
C LEU A 96 -1.23 -8.41 -4.87
N THR A 97 -2.29 -7.78 -4.39
CA THR A 97 -2.30 -6.31 -4.32
C THR A 97 -1.22 -5.78 -3.38
N ASN A 98 -0.65 -4.62 -3.67
CA ASN A 98 0.33 -3.91 -2.82
C ASN A 98 -0.03 -3.87 -1.32
N ASP A 99 -1.29 -3.61 -0.98
CA ASP A 99 -1.76 -3.52 0.41
C ASP A 99 -1.66 -4.88 1.12
N VAL A 100 -2.14 -5.94 0.46
CA VAL A 100 -2.02 -7.33 0.93
C VAL A 100 -0.56 -7.71 1.18
N ALA A 101 0.33 -7.38 0.24
CA ALA A 101 1.75 -7.70 0.36
C ALA A 101 2.38 -7.04 1.61
N LEU A 102 2.04 -5.78 1.89
CA LEU A 102 2.50 -5.09 3.11
C LEU A 102 1.98 -5.72 4.38
N PHE A 103 0.71 -6.16 4.38
CA PHE A 103 0.13 -6.88 5.51
C PHE A 103 0.83 -8.21 5.79
N ILE A 104 1.63 -8.76 4.88
CA ILE A 104 2.45 -9.95 5.12
C ILE A 104 3.87 -9.54 5.54
N VAL A 105 4.49 -8.63 4.78
CA VAL A 105 5.93 -8.34 4.91
C VAL A 105 6.23 -7.44 6.11
N VAL A 106 5.44 -6.39 6.35
CA VAL A 106 5.73 -5.42 7.42
C VAL A 106 5.67 -6.07 8.82
N PRO A 107 4.66 -6.89 9.17
CA PRO A 107 4.65 -7.59 10.47
C PRO A 107 5.82 -8.57 10.64
N LEU A 108 6.24 -9.23 9.56
CA LEU A 108 7.43 -10.07 9.55
C LEU A 108 8.69 -9.24 9.85
N THR A 109 8.83 -8.08 9.24
CA THR A 109 9.94 -7.15 9.46
C THR A 109 9.95 -6.55 10.87
N ILE A 110 8.78 -6.23 11.42
CA ILE A 110 8.63 -5.81 12.82
C ILE A 110 9.02 -6.96 13.77
N THR A 111 8.69 -8.20 13.42
CA THR A 111 9.06 -9.38 14.21
C THR A 111 10.58 -9.60 14.20
N LEU A 112 11.23 -9.39 13.06
CA LEU A 112 12.69 -9.45 12.93
C LEU A 112 13.41 -8.45 13.85
N LYS A 113 12.81 -7.28 14.14
CA LYS A 113 13.32 -6.32 15.14
C LYS A 113 13.59 -6.96 16.51
N LYS A 114 12.75 -7.90 16.92
CA LYS A 114 12.86 -8.60 18.21
C LYS A 114 14.00 -9.64 18.20
N LEU A 115 14.39 -10.11 17.01
CA LEU A 115 15.37 -11.18 16.84
C LEU A 115 16.78 -10.64 16.59
N CYS A 116 16.90 -9.56 15.81
CA CYS A 116 18.18 -8.98 15.40
C CYS A 116 18.16 -7.45 15.46
N ALA A 117 19.32 -6.84 15.68
CA ALA A 117 19.48 -5.39 15.59
C ALA A 117 19.53 -4.97 14.10
N ILE A 118 18.37 -4.57 13.56
CA ILE A 118 18.25 -4.11 12.17
C ILE A 118 17.50 -2.76 12.11
N PRO A 119 17.78 -1.90 11.10
CA PRO A 119 17.10 -0.62 10.93
C PRO A 119 15.69 -0.81 10.36
N VAL A 120 14.78 -1.38 11.17
CA VAL A 120 13.41 -1.76 10.78
C VAL A 120 12.63 -0.64 10.11
N ASN A 121 12.67 0.58 10.65
CA ASN A 121 11.94 1.69 10.04
C ASN A 121 12.44 2.00 8.62
N ARG A 122 13.75 1.89 8.37
CA ARG A 122 14.31 2.09 7.04
C ARG A 122 13.85 0.95 6.13
N LEU A 123 13.85 -0.28 6.62
CA LEU A 123 13.42 -1.44 5.85
C LEU A 123 11.93 -1.35 5.45
N ILE A 124 11.06 -0.94 6.36
CA ILE A 124 9.63 -0.72 6.08
C ILE A 124 9.42 0.36 5.00
N ILE A 125 10.23 1.43 5.00
CA ILE A 125 10.19 2.44 3.93
C ILE A 125 10.54 1.80 2.58
N PHE A 126 11.59 1.00 2.53
CA PHE A 126 12.00 0.31 1.31
C PHE A 126 10.97 -0.74 0.87
N GLU A 127 10.33 -1.44 1.80
CA GLU A 127 9.22 -2.37 1.52
C GLU A 127 8.01 -1.63 0.93
N ALA A 128 7.65 -0.45 1.44
CA ALA A 128 6.59 0.38 0.89
C ALA A 128 6.87 0.80 -0.57
N LEU A 129 8.12 1.21 -0.85
CA LEU A 129 8.52 1.53 -2.23
C LEU A 129 8.57 0.26 -3.09
N ALA A 130 9.01 -0.86 -2.54
CA ALA A 130 9.12 -2.14 -3.25
C ALA A 130 7.76 -2.72 -3.64
N VAL A 131 6.74 -2.64 -2.78
CA VAL A 131 5.39 -3.10 -3.15
C VAL A 131 4.80 -2.23 -4.26
N ASN A 132 5.04 -0.91 -4.26
CA ASN A 132 4.63 -0.06 -5.37
C ASN A 132 5.37 -0.44 -6.66
N ALA A 133 6.69 -0.67 -6.58
CA ALA A 133 7.51 -1.15 -7.70
C ALA A 133 7.06 -2.51 -8.27
N GLY A 134 6.73 -3.46 -7.40
CA GLY A 134 6.28 -4.79 -7.80
C GLY A 134 4.86 -4.79 -8.35
N SER A 135 3.96 -4.00 -7.75
CA SER A 135 2.56 -3.91 -8.17
C SER A 135 2.36 -3.32 -9.56
N LEU A 136 3.30 -2.48 -10.00
CA LEU A 136 3.16 -1.81 -11.30
C LEU A 136 3.34 -2.76 -12.48
N LEU A 137 3.99 -3.92 -12.28
CA LEU A 137 4.28 -4.88 -13.35
C LEU A 137 3.02 -5.56 -13.91
N THR A 138 2.00 -5.81 -13.07
CA THR A 138 0.84 -6.60 -13.45
C THR A 138 -0.48 -5.85 -13.22
N PRO A 139 -1.55 -6.19 -13.96
CA PRO A 139 -2.90 -5.72 -13.67
C PRO A 139 -3.34 -6.00 -12.23
N VAL A 140 -3.07 -7.20 -11.71
CA VAL A 140 -3.54 -7.64 -10.38
C VAL A 140 -2.86 -6.92 -9.23
N GLY A 141 -1.63 -6.42 -9.42
CA GLY A 141 -0.83 -5.84 -8.35
C GLY A 141 -1.46 -4.59 -7.69
N ASN A 142 -2.35 -3.87 -8.38
CA ASN A 142 -2.97 -2.65 -7.84
C ASN A 142 -4.33 -2.33 -8.49
N PRO A 143 -5.35 -1.84 -7.75
CA PRO A 143 -6.65 -1.51 -8.34
C PRO A 143 -6.59 -0.54 -9.52
N GLN A 144 -5.68 0.45 -9.53
CA GLN A 144 -5.55 1.33 -10.70
C GLN A 144 -5.13 0.58 -11.97
N ASN A 145 -4.31 -0.46 -11.84
CA ASN A 145 -3.85 -1.24 -12.99
C ASN A 145 -4.97 -2.11 -13.55
N ILE A 146 -5.85 -2.65 -12.70
CA ILE A 146 -7.06 -3.35 -13.12
C ILE A 146 -7.95 -2.42 -13.94
N LEU A 147 -8.16 -1.18 -13.47
CA LEU A 147 -8.98 -0.19 -14.18
C LEU A 147 -8.39 0.19 -15.54
N LEU A 148 -7.08 0.44 -15.58
CA LEU A 148 -6.35 0.77 -16.81
C LEU A 148 -6.39 -0.38 -17.80
N TRP A 149 -6.12 -1.60 -17.34
CA TRP A 149 -6.18 -2.82 -18.16
C TRP A 149 -7.58 -3.07 -18.72
N GLY A 150 -8.62 -2.95 -17.88
CA GLY A 150 -10.01 -3.13 -18.30
C GLY A 150 -10.47 -2.12 -19.37
N ARG A 151 -9.85 -0.94 -19.45
CA ARG A 151 -10.16 0.09 -20.47
C ARG A 151 -9.16 0.15 -21.62
N SER A 152 -8.00 -0.50 -21.53
CA SER A 152 -7.00 -0.50 -22.60
C SER A 152 -7.30 -1.50 -23.71
N GLY A 153 -8.09 -2.55 -23.42
CA GLY A 153 -8.38 -3.63 -24.36
C GLY A 153 -7.20 -4.58 -24.60
N LEU A 154 -6.10 -4.44 -23.85
CA LEU A 154 -4.92 -5.30 -23.93
C LEU A 154 -5.16 -6.65 -23.25
N SER A 155 -4.46 -7.69 -23.70
CA SER A 155 -4.34 -8.92 -22.92
C SER A 155 -3.48 -8.69 -21.66
N PHE A 156 -3.57 -9.61 -20.69
CA PHE A 156 -2.76 -9.56 -19.47
C PHE A 156 -1.25 -9.49 -19.75
N ALA A 157 -0.78 -10.27 -20.74
CA ALA A 157 0.62 -10.34 -21.12
C ALA A 157 1.08 -9.05 -21.81
N GLU A 158 0.27 -8.47 -22.69
CA GLU A 158 0.58 -7.20 -23.36
C GLU A 158 0.65 -6.05 -22.37
N PHE A 159 -0.32 -5.93 -21.47
CA PHE A 159 -0.29 -4.91 -20.41
C PHE A 159 0.97 -5.07 -19.54
N SER A 160 1.26 -6.30 -19.10
CA SER A 160 2.43 -6.56 -18.25
C SER A 160 3.75 -6.30 -19.00
N GLY A 161 3.82 -6.65 -20.28
CA GLY A 161 4.97 -6.36 -21.14
C GLY A 161 5.20 -4.86 -21.33
N GLN A 162 4.12 -4.09 -21.45
CA GLN A 162 4.17 -2.63 -21.52
C GLN A 162 4.61 -1.99 -20.19
N MET A 163 4.30 -2.59 -19.05
CA MET A 163 4.73 -2.10 -17.73
C MET A 163 6.16 -2.52 -17.35
N ALA A 164 6.63 -3.64 -17.91
CA ALA A 164 7.90 -4.25 -17.52
C ALA A 164 9.12 -3.32 -17.58
N PRO A 165 9.31 -2.45 -18.61
CA PRO A 165 10.47 -1.57 -18.66
C PRO A 165 10.55 -0.62 -17.45
N LEU A 166 9.42 -0.01 -17.09
CA LEU A 166 9.33 0.83 -15.90
C LEU A 166 9.53 0.01 -14.62
N ALA A 167 8.90 -1.17 -14.53
CA ALA A 167 8.95 -2.00 -13.33
C ALA A 167 10.37 -2.47 -13.02
N VAL A 168 11.08 -2.96 -14.03
CA VAL A 168 12.47 -3.40 -13.93
C VAL A 168 13.36 -2.22 -13.55
N MET A 169 13.18 -1.06 -14.18
CA MET A 169 14.00 0.13 -13.87
C MET A 169 13.79 0.61 -12.42
N MET A 170 12.55 0.65 -11.93
CA MET A 170 12.24 1.02 -10.55
C MET A 170 12.78 -0.01 -9.56
N MET A 171 12.66 -1.29 -9.88
CA MET A 171 13.20 -2.37 -9.05
C MET A 171 14.73 -2.30 -8.97
N LEU A 172 15.42 -2.12 -10.09
CA LEU A 172 16.87 -1.98 -10.13
C LEU A 172 17.34 -0.77 -9.32
N THR A 173 16.64 0.36 -9.45
CA THR A 173 16.91 1.56 -8.65
C THR A 173 16.76 1.27 -7.16
N LEU A 174 15.68 0.60 -6.75
CA LEU A 174 15.44 0.25 -5.34
C LEU A 174 16.49 -0.72 -4.80
N LEU A 175 16.92 -1.71 -5.58
CA LEU A 175 17.98 -2.64 -5.19
C LEU A 175 19.32 -1.92 -5.02
N LEU A 176 19.64 -0.99 -5.93
CA LEU A 176 20.84 -0.16 -5.83
C LEU A 176 20.79 0.74 -4.59
N LEU A 177 19.67 1.43 -4.36
CA LEU A 177 19.48 2.23 -3.15
C LEU A 177 19.56 1.36 -1.89
N CYS A 178 19.00 0.15 -1.90
CA CYS A 178 19.07 -0.80 -0.80
C CYS A 178 20.52 -1.23 -0.54
N TRP A 179 21.31 -1.46 -1.59
CA TRP A 179 22.72 -1.81 -1.47
C TRP A 179 23.53 -0.74 -0.73
N PHE A 180 23.29 0.54 -1.04
CA PHE A 180 23.97 1.67 -0.39
C PHE A 180 23.40 2.00 1.00
N CYS A 181 22.08 1.86 1.18
CA CYS A 181 21.41 2.24 2.42
C CYS A 181 21.49 1.19 3.53
N PHE A 182 21.79 -0.07 3.21
CA PHE A 182 21.95 -1.14 4.19
C PHE A 182 23.40 -1.64 4.22
N PRO A 183 24.06 -1.58 5.40
CA PRO A 183 25.45 -1.98 5.50
C PRO A 183 25.59 -3.51 5.39
N GLY A 184 26.72 -3.98 4.87
CA GLY A 184 27.08 -5.40 4.87
C GLY A 184 27.50 -5.92 6.26
N ARG A 185 27.01 -5.31 7.35
CA ARG A 185 27.34 -5.71 8.71
C ARG A 185 26.70 -7.06 9.04
N ALA A 186 27.41 -7.88 9.80
CA ALA A 186 26.88 -9.14 10.29
C ALA A 186 25.66 -8.88 11.19
N LEU A 187 24.63 -9.71 11.04
CA LEU A 187 23.43 -9.61 11.88
C LEU A 187 23.81 -9.85 13.35
N GLN A 188 23.52 -8.86 14.19
CA GLN A 188 23.68 -9.00 15.65
C GLN A 188 22.38 -9.54 16.25
N TYR A 189 22.47 -10.68 16.90
CA TYR A 189 21.34 -11.38 17.48
C TYR A 189 21.12 -10.95 18.93
N HIS A 190 19.86 -10.75 19.31
CA HIS A 190 19.53 -10.60 20.71
C HIS A 190 19.62 -11.97 21.40
N THR A 191 20.47 -12.09 22.42
CA THR A 191 20.61 -13.29 23.24
C THR A 191 19.34 -13.56 24.05
N GLY A 192 18.96 -14.83 24.23
CA GLY A 192 17.85 -15.22 25.11
C GLY A 192 16.45 -15.33 24.46
N THR A 193 16.34 -15.45 23.14
CA THR A 193 15.02 -15.61 22.49
C THR A 193 14.44 -17.01 22.75
N ARG A 194 13.48 -17.11 23.68
CA ARG A 194 12.67 -18.31 24.03
C ARG A 194 12.24 -19.08 22.77
N SER A 195 12.27 -20.41 22.75
CA SER A 195 11.84 -21.23 21.60
C SER A 195 10.49 -20.76 21.04
N PRO A 196 10.33 -20.67 19.71
CA PRO A 196 9.10 -20.14 19.13
C PRO A 196 7.93 -21.07 19.49
N GLN A 197 7.02 -20.58 20.33
CA GLN A 197 5.74 -21.22 20.56
C GLN A 197 4.78 -20.66 19.51
N TRP A 198 4.51 -21.46 18.49
CA TRP A 198 3.54 -21.10 17.46
C TRP A 198 2.33 -22.02 17.52
N GLN A 199 1.19 -21.51 17.08
CA GLN A 199 -0.09 -22.21 17.11
C GLN A 199 -0.44 -22.69 15.69
N PRO A 200 -0.05 -23.91 15.29
CA PRO A 200 -0.23 -24.41 13.92
C PRO A 200 -1.69 -24.42 13.50
N ARG A 201 -2.61 -24.78 14.40
CA ARG A 201 -4.05 -24.75 14.14
C ARG A 201 -4.50 -23.36 13.69
N LEU A 202 -4.07 -22.32 14.39
CA LEU A 202 -4.45 -20.95 14.05
C LEU A 202 -3.86 -20.52 12.70
N VAL A 203 -2.61 -20.90 12.38
CA VAL A 203 -1.99 -20.59 11.08
C VAL A 203 -2.74 -21.25 9.93
N TRP A 204 -2.98 -22.56 10.01
CA TRP A 204 -3.67 -23.29 8.96
C TRP A 204 -5.11 -22.82 8.80
N SER A 205 -5.80 -22.49 9.90
CA SER A 205 -7.11 -21.86 9.84
C SER A 205 -7.06 -20.48 9.19
N CYS A 206 -6.05 -19.64 9.50
CA CYS A 206 -5.87 -18.35 8.83
C CYS A 206 -5.61 -18.53 7.34
N LEU A 207 -4.78 -19.49 6.94
CA LEU A 207 -4.51 -19.78 5.52
C LEU A 207 -5.78 -20.25 4.80
N ALA A 208 -6.55 -21.14 5.40
CA ALA A 208 -7.82 -21.60 4.85
C ALA A 208 -8.84 -20.46 4.72
N LEU A 209 -9.01 -19.66 5.78
CA LEU A 209 -9.88 -18.48 5.77
C LEU A 209 -9.39 -17.43 4.75
N TYR A 210 -8.09 -17.31 4.54
CA TYR A 210 -7.50 -16.41 3.56
C TYR A 210 -7.84 -16.84 2.14
N VAL A 211 -7.72 -18.13 1.81
CA VAL A 211 -8.15 -18.66 0.51
C VAL A 211 -9.65 -18.43 0.30
N VAL A 212 -10.48 -18.75 1.30
CA VAL A 212 -11.93 -18.51 1.23
C VAL A 212 -12.24 -17.02 1.02
N PHE A 213 -11.53 -16.13 1.71
CA PHE A 213 -11.71 -14.69 1.57
C PHE A 213 -11.31 -14.18 0.18
N LEU A 214 -10.19 -14.66 -0.37
CA LEU A 214 -9.77 -14.33 -1.73
C LEU A 214 -10.78 -14.84 -2.78
N THR A 215 -11.29 -16.05 -2.62
CA THR A 215 -12.34 -16.56 -3.52
C THR A 215 -13.62 -15.71 -3.40
N ALA A 216 -14.00 -15.30 -2.19
CA ALA A 216 -15.15 -14.41 -2.00
C ALA A 216 -14.94 -13.03 -2.66
N LEU A 217 -13.72 -12.48 -2.60
CA LEU A 217 -13.36 -11.24 -3.30
C LEU A 217 -13.49 -11.38 -4.82
N GLU A 218 -13.00 -12.48 -5.39
CA GLU A 218 -13.10 -12.75 -6.83
C GLU A 218 -14.56 -12.89 -7.30
N LEU A 219 -15.42 -13.48 -6.47
CA LEU A 219 -16.85 -13.62 -6.73
C LEU A 219 -17.67 -12.35 -6.44
N ARG A 220 -17.03 -11.22 -6.06
CA ARG A 220 -17.69 -9.98 -5.62
C ARG A 220 -18.66 -10.18 -4.45
N GLN A 221 -18.29 -11.07 -3.54
CA GLN A 221 -19.01 -11.40 -2.31
C GLN A 221 -18.13 -11.06 -1.09
N GLU A 222 -17.36 -9.97 -1.16
CA GLU A 222 -16.38 -9.57 -0.15
C GLU A 222 -16.99 -9.37 1.25
N LEU A 223 -18.24 -8.89 1.32
CA LEU A 223 -18.96 -8.71 2.58
C LEU A 223 -19.19 -10.07 3.27
N TRP A 224 -19.67 -11.06 2.51
CA TRP A 224 -19.87 -12.42 3.03
C TRP A 224 -18.55 -13.10 3.37
N GLY A 225 -17.51 -12.86 2.57
CA GLY A 225 -16.14 -13.26 2.89
C GLY A 225 -15.70 -12.71 4.24
N LEU A 226 -15.87 -11.41 4.48
CA LEU A 226 -15.51 -10.75 5.73
C LEU A 226 -16.31 -11.30 6.91
N VAL A 227 -17.62 -11.49 6.74
CA VAL A 227 -18.50 -12.09 7.77
C VAL A 227 -18.01 -13.48 8.14
N LEU A 228 -17.65 -14.31 7.16
CA LEU A 228 -17.14 -15.67 7.38
C LEU A 228 -15.79 -15.64 8.11
N VAL A 229 -14.86 -14.77 7.70
CA VAL A 229 -13.57 -14.57 8.39
C VAL A 229 -13.79 -14.12 9.84
N ALA A 230 -14.66 -13.13 10.05
CA ALA A 230 -14.97 -12.62 11.39
C ALA A 230 -15.62 -13.71 12.27
N ALA A 231 -16.59 -14.45 11.74
CA ALA A 231 -17.21 -15.59 12.43
C ALA A 231 -16.18 -16.67 12.78
N GLY A 232 -15.29 -16.99 11.84
CA GLY A 232 -14.15 -17.90 12.08
C GLY A 232 -13.28 -17.44 13.25
N PHE A 233 -12.91 -16.16 13.31
CA PHE A 233 -12.11 -15.64 14.42
C PHE A 233 -12.89 -15.50 15.73
N ILE A 234 -14.21 -15.30 15.71
CA ILE A 234 -15.04 -15.32 16.94
C ILE A 234 -14.96 -16.69 17.63
N VAL A 235 -14.91 -17.77 16.84
CA VAL A 235 -14.81 -19.15 17.33
C VAL A 235 -13.36 -19.52 17.67
N LEU A 236 -12.42 -19.23 16.77
CA LEU A 236 -11.03 -19.68 16.89
C LEU A 236 -10.20 -18.82 17.85
N ALA A 237 -10.31 -17.49 17.77
CA ALA A 237 -9.44 -16.56 18.49
C ALA A 237 -10.00 -15.12 18.56
N ARG A 238 -10.95 -14.87 19.47
CA ARG A 238 -11.57 -13.53 19.66
C ARG A 238 -10.57 -12.39 19.88
N ARG A 239 -9.40 -12.70 20.43
CA ARG A 239 -8.31 -11.74 20.65
C ARG A 239 -7.83 -11.10 19.35
N VAL A 240 -7.91 -11.80 18.22
CA VAL A 240 -7.54 -11.29 16.88
C VAL A 240 -8.35 -10.04 16.56
N ILE A 241 -9.68 -10.14 16.66
CA ILE A 241 -10.61 -9.04 16.33
C ILE A 241 -10.32 -7.80 17.19
N VAL A 242 -10.02 -7.99 18.47
CA VAL A 242 -9.74 -6.88 19.40
C VAL A 242 -8.36 -6.25 19.16
N SER A 243 -7.42 -7.01 18.60
CA SER A 243 -6.03 -6.60 18.39
C SER A 243 -5.78 -5.94 17.02
N VAL A 244 -6.80 -5.94 16.15
CA VAL A 244 -6.77 -5.21 14.87
C VAL A 244 -6.79 -3.69 15.13
N ASP A 245 -5.97 -2.95 14.37
CA ASP A 245 -5.96 -1.50 14.40
C ASP A 245 -7.11 -0.91 13.58
N TRP A 246 -8.32 -0.94 14.13
CA TRP A 246 -9.51 -0.37 13.49
C TRP A 246 -9.40 1.14 13.20
N THR A 247 -8.44 1.85 13.82
CA THR A 247 -8.22 3.27 13.52
C THR A 247 -7.65 3.47 12.11
N LEU A 248 -6.96 2.47 11.56
CA LEU A 248 -6.49 2.47 10.17
C LEU A 248 -7.64 2.66 9.19
N LEU A 249 -8.72 1.88 9.35
CA LEU A 249 -9.89 2.00 8.48
C LEU A 249 -10.58 3.36 8.57
N LEU A 250 -10.63 3.98 9.76
CA LEU A 250 -11.18 5.33 9.91
C LEU A 250 -10.40 6.37 9.12
N VAL A 251 -9.06 6.23 9.05
CA VAL A 251 -8.24 7.10 8.22
C VAL A 251 -8.53 6.88 6.73
N PHE A 252 -8.71 5.64 6.29
CA PHE A 252 -9.12 5.36 4.91
C PHE A 252 -10.48 5.97 4.57
N MET A 253 -11.47 5.83 5.46
CA MET A 253 -12.79 6.44 5.29
C MET A 253 -12.70 7.96 5.19
N ALA A 254 -11.94 8.61 6.09
CA ALA A 254 -11.73 10.05 6.05
C ALA A 254 -11.04 10.48 4.75
N MET A 255 -10.02 9.73 4.31
CA MET A 255 -9.32 10.01 3.07
C MET A 255 -10.24 9.86 1.84
N PHE A 256 -11.11 8.85 1.77
CA PHE A 256 -12.07 8.72 0.68
C PHE A 256 -13.07 9.88 0.64
N ILE A 257 -13.54 10.33 1.80
CA ILE A 257 -14.41 11.52 1.91
C ILE A 257 -13.66 12.77 1.41
N ASP A 258 -12.43 13.00 1.89
CA ASP A 258 -11.62 14.14 1.48
C ASP A 258 -11.37 14.14 -0.03
N VAL A 259 -11.05 12.98 -0.60
CA VAL A 259 -10.89 12.79 -2.05
C VAL A 259 -12.17 13.13 -2.79
N HIS A 260 -13.33 12.64 -2.33
CA HIS A 260 -14.61 12.94 -2.95
C HIS A 260 -14.98 14.42 -2.88
N LEU A 261 -14.71 15.08 -1.76
CA LEU A 261 -14.87 16.54 -1.65
C LEU A 261 -13.92 17.27 -2.60
N LEU A 262 -12.69 16.80 -2.71
CA LEU A 262 -11.70 17.39 -3.60
C LEU A 262 -12.14 17.30 -5.07
N THR A 263 -12.68 16.17 -5.53
CA THR A 263 -13.15 16.03 -6.92
C THR A 263 -14.35 16.92 -7.26
N GLN A 264 -15.09 17.39 -6.25
CA GLN A 264 -16.20 18.32 -6.42
C GLN A 264 -15.79 19.79 -6.40
N LEU A 265 -14.52 20.11 -6.14
CA LEU A 265 -14.06 21.49 -6.14
C LEU A 265 -14.21 22.12 -7.54
N PRO A 266 -14.89 23.27 -7.67
CA PRO A 266 -15.06 23.95 -8.96
C PRO A 266 -13.74 24.29 -9.64
N ALA A 267 -12.72 24.65 -8.85
CA ALA A 267 -11.38 24.96 -9.35
C ALA A 267 -10.73 23.75 -10.04
N LEU A 268 -10.96 22.54 -9.55
CA LEU A 268 -10.43 21.33 -10.15
C LEU A 268 -11.24 20.87 -11.37
N GLN A 269 -12.55 21.09 -11.39
CA GLN A 269 -13.38 20.83 -12.57
C GLN A 269 -12.90 21.63 -13.80
N GLY A 270 -12.50 22.89 -13.61
CA GLY A 270 -11.94 23.72 -14.68
C GLY A 270 -10.62 23.17 -15.25
N VAL A 271 -9.76 22.62 -14.39
CA VAL A 271 -8.51 21.96 -14.79
C VAL A 271 -8.81 20.65 -15.54
N PHE A 272 -9.72 19.82 -15.02
CA PHE A 272 -10.04 18.51 -15.61
C PHE A 272 -10.62 18.59 -17.02
N ASN A 273 -11.45 19.60 -17.29
CA ASN A 273 -11.99 19.83 -18.62
C ASN A 273 -10.91 20.15 -19.68
N GLN A 274 -9.73 20.61 -19.24
CA GLN A 274 -8.60 20.91 -20.12
C GLN A 274 -7.56 19.78 -20.18
N VAL A 275 -7.66 18.75 -19.33
CA VAL A 275 -6.67 17.66 -19.23
C VAL A 275 -6.53 16.90 -20.56
N GLY A 276 -7.63 16.68 -21.28
CA GLY A 276 -7.62 16.01 -22.58
C GLY A 276 -6.90 16.79 -23.69
N ALA A 277 -6.68 18.10 -23.51
CA ALA A 277 -5.98 18.97 -24.45
C ALA A 277 -4.50 19.21 -24.07
N LEU A 278 -4.04 18.64 -22.94
CA LEU A 278 -2.65 18.79 -22.51
C LEU A 278 -1.68 18.06 -23.44
N SER A 279 -0.46 18.59 -23.54
CA SER A 279 0.65 17.87 -24.16
C SER A 279 0.96 16.58 -23.39
N HIS A 280 1.67 15.64 -24.03
CA HIS A 280 2.10 14.40 -23.36
C HIS A 280 2.84 14.66 -22.04
N LEU A 281 3.74 15.66 -22.02
CA LEU A 281 4.43 16.07 -20.81
C LEU A 281 3.49 16.69 -19.77
N GLY A 282 2.52 17.50 -20.22
CA GLY A 282 1.52 18.10 -19.35
C GLY A 282 0.66 17.03 -18.66
N LEU A 283 0.19 16.04 -19.41
CA LEU A 283 -0.56 14.90 -18.88
C LEU A 283 0.30 14.06 -17.91
N TRP A 284 1.56 13.80 -18.26
CA TRP A 284 2.51 13.06 -17.41
C TRP A 284 2.68 13.70 -16.03
N LEU A 285 3.01 15.00 -16.00
CA LEU A 285 3.20 15.74 -14.75
C LEU A 285 1.90 15.90 -13.98
N THR A 286 0.78 16.12 -14.66
CA THR A 286 -0.54 16.25 -14.03
C THR A 286 -0.97 14.96 -13.37
N ALA A 287 -0.80 13.81 -14.04
CA ALA A 287 -1.17 12.50 -13.48
C ALA A 287 -0.30 12.12 -12.27
N ILE A 288 1.01 12.39 -12.32
CA ILE A 288 1.90 12.20 -11.16
C ILE A 288 1.49 13.12 -10.01
N GLY A 289 1.25 14.40 -10.30
CA GLY A 289 0.89 15.43 -9.32
C GLY A 289 -0.44 15.16 -8.64
N LEU A 290 -1.49 14.82 -9.40
CA LEU A 290 -2.79 14.43 -8.86
C LEU A 290 -2.65 13.21 -7.95
N SER A 291 -1.85 12.22 -8.37
CA SER A 291 -1.61 11.04 -7.54
C SER A 291 -1.00 11.41 -6.18
N GLN A 292 -0.13 12.44 -6.10
CA GLN A 292 0.44 12.90 -4.81
C GLN A 292 -0.59 13.47 -3.83
N ILE A 293 -1.68 14.03 -4.36
CA ILE A 293 -2.68 14.76 -3.57
C ILE A 293 -3.88 13.87 -3.26
N ILE A 294 -4.37 13.13 -4.26
CA ILE A 294 -5.61 12.36 -4.19
C ILE A 294 -5.35 10.86 -3.94
N SER A 295 -4.13 10.38 -4.17
CA SER A 295 -3.74 8.97 -4.32
C SER A 295 -3.88 8.44 -5.75
N ASN A 296 -3.11 7.40 -6.04
CA ASN A 296 -3.01 6.76 -7.36
C ASN A 296 -4.34 6.16 -7.86
N VAL A 297 -5.11 5.46 -7.00
CA VAL A 297 -6.39 4.84 -7.42
C VAL A 297 -7.44 5.88 -7.81
N PRO A 298 -7.81 6.85 -6.95
CA PRO A 298 -8.85 7.81 -7.31
C PRO A 298 -8.41 8.77 -8.43
N SER A 299 -7.12 9.12 -8.48
CA SER A 299 -6.58 9.91 -9.61
C SER A 299 -6.76 9.19 -10.94
N THR A 300 -6.57 7.87 -10.94
CA THR A 300 -6.77 7.05 -12.15
C THR A 300 -8.23 7.02 -12.56
N ILE A 301 -9.14 6.77 -11.61
CA ILE A 301 -10.60 6.78 -11.87
C ILE A 301 -11.01 8.12 -12.50
N LEU A 302 -10.52 9.22 -11.94
CA LEU A 302 -10.85 10.56 -12.41
C LEU A 302 -10.30 10.82 -13.82
N LEU A 303 -9.02 10.55 -14.06
CA LEU A 303 -8.36 10.84 -15.35
C LEU A 303 -8.91 9.98 -16.49
N LEU A 304 -9.32 8.74 -16.20
CA LEU A 304 -9.93 7.84 -17.18
C LEU A 304 -11.30 8.30 -17.69
N ASN A 305 -11.90 9.35 -17.12
CA ASN A 305 -13.11 9.98 -17.65
C ASN A 305 -12.81 11.01 -18.74
N TYR A 306 -11.56 11.47 -18.87
CA TYR A 306 -11.16 12.54 -19.78
C TYR A 306 -10.09 12.12 -20.79
N VAL A 307 -9.31 11.08 -20.47
CA VAL A 307 -8.15 10.63 -21.27
C VAL A 307 -8.20 9.10 -21.44
N PRO A 308 -7.82 8.56 -22.61
CA PRO A 308 -7.75 7.12 -22.82
C PRO A 308 -6.75 6.43 -21.87
N ALA A 309 -6.99 5.13 -21.63
CA ALA A 309 -6.12 4.25 -20.84
C ALA A 309 -4.80 3.92 -21.60
N SER A 310 -3.96 4.94 -21.77
CA SER A 310 -2.67 4.85 -22.46
C SER A 310 -1.54 4.40 -21.55
N THR A 311 -0.43 3.96 -22.15
CA THR A 311 0.83 3.68 -21.45
C THR A 311 1.31 4.86 -20.61
N LEU A 312 1.21 6.06 -21.17
CA LEU A 312 1.60 7.30 -20.50
C LEU A 312 0.82 7.47 -19.19
N LEU A 313 -0.50 7.41 -19.26
CA LEU A 313 -1.35 7.56 -18.08
C LEU A 313 -1.03 6.48 -17.05
N ALA A 314 -0.91 5.24 -17.50
CA ALA A 314 -0.66 4.11 -16.63
C ALA A 314 0.69 4.18 -15.90
N TRP A 315 1.76 4.58 -16.59
CA TRP A 315 3.06 4.79 -15.99
C TRP A 315 3.04 5.98 -15.02
N ALA A 316 2.43 7.10 -15.41
CA ALA A 316 2.39 8.32 -14.60
C ALA A 316 1.68 8.11 -13.25
N VAL A 317 0.50 7.46 -13.24
CA VAL A 317 -0.23 7.20 -11.98
C VAL A 317 0.49 6.19 -11.08
N ASN A 318 1.18 5.19 -11.65
CA ASN A 318 1.99 4.26 -10.86
C ASN A 318 3.24 4.92 -10.28
N ILE A 319 3.90 5.80 -11.04
CA ILE A 319 5.01 6.62 -10.54
C ILE A 319 4.55 7.50 -9.37
N GLY A 320 3.31 7.98 -9.44
CA GLY A 320 2.65 8.68 -8.36
C GLY A 320 2.71 7.96 -7.00
N GLY A 321 2.78 6.63 -7.00
CA GLY A 321 2.88 5.85 -5.76
C GLY A 321 4.21 5.97 -5.01
N PHE A 322 5.30 6.44 -5.64
CA PHE A 322 6.61 6.53 -4.99
C PHE A 322 6.83 7.80 -4.16
N GLY A 323 5.93 8.77 -4.21
CA GLY A 323 6.17 10.11 -3.66
C GLY A 323 5.69 10.31 -2.23
N LEU A 324 4.72 11.18 -2.04
CA LEU A 324 4.16 11.55 -0.74
C LEU A 324 3.38 10.40 -0.10
N LEU A 325 3.13 10.53 1.20
CA LEU A 325 2.28 9.61 1.97
C LEU A 325 0.89 9.37 1.34
N PRO A 326 0.13 10.41 0.90
CA PRO A 326 -1.14 10.21 0.21
C PRO A 326 -0.99 9.63 -1.20
N GLY A 327 0.23 9.68 -1.77
CA GLY A 327 0.57 9.23 -3.12
C GLY A 327 0.12 7.80 -3.44
N SER A 328 0.15 6.93 -2.42
CA SER A 328 -0.31 5.55 -2.51
C SER A 328 -0.79 5.07 -1.13
N LEU A 329 -1.90 4.34 -1.12
CA LEU A 329 -2.44 3.71 0.09
C LEU A 329 -1.41 2.82 0.80
N ALA A 330 -0.58 2.15 0.04
CA ALA A 330 0.50 1.30 0.55
C ALA A 330 1.49 2.10 1.43
N ASN A 331 1.83 3.33 1.06
CA ASN A 331 2.75 4.17 1.85
C ASN A 331 2.16 4.45 3.22
N LEU A 332 0.86 4.77 3.26
CA LEU A 332 0.14 5.05 4.48
C LEU A 332 0.05 3.81 5.39
N ILE A 333 -0.27 2.65 4.83
CA ILE A 333 -0.35 1.37 5.56
C ILE A 333 1.01 1.05 6.19
N ALA A 334 2.08 1.06 5.40
CA ALA A 334 3.41 0.69 5.86
C ALA A 334 3.88 1.59 7.01
N LEU A 335 3.74 2.92 6.86
CA LEU A 335 4.19 3.87 7.86
C LEU A 335 3.36 3.80 9.14
N ARG A 336 2.05 3.49 9.04
CA ARG A 336 1.19 3.28 10.20
C ARG A 336 1.56 2.02 10.96
N MET A 337 1.81 0.92 10.25
CA MET A 337 2.22 -0.34 10.85
C MET A 337 3.58 -0.24 11.57
N ALA A 338 4.50 0.59 11.07
CA ALA A 338 5.78 0.85 11.72
C ALA A 338 5.65 1.50 13.12
N ASN A 339 4.54 2.20 13.39
CA ASN A 339 4.22 2.84 14.66
C ASN A 339 5.33 3.76 15.22
N ASP A 340 6.08 4.42 14.35
CA ASP A 340 7.15 5.38 14.72
C ASP A 340 6.84 6.77 14.16
N ARG A 341 6.77 7.79 15.03
CA ARG A 341 6.46 9.17 14.65
C ARG A 341 7.49 9.82 13.73
N ARG A 342 8.75 9.41 13.80
CA ARG A 342 9.84 10.01 13.00
C ARG A 342 10.00 9.35 11.63
N ILE A 343 9.30 8.24 11.37
CA ILE A 343 9.38 7.55 10.07
C ILE A 343 8.88 8.43 8.93
N TRP A 344 7.97 9.36 9.22
CA TRP A 344 7.33 10.27 8.27
C TRP A 344 8.35 11.09 7.48
N TRP A 345 9.23 11.81 8.18
CA TRP A 345 10.28 12.62 7.54
C TRP A 345 11.32 11.76 6.83
N ARG A 346 11.66 10.60 7.42
CA ARG A 346 12.61 9.67 6.82
C ARG A 346 12.07 9.03 5.54
N PHE A 347 10.76 8.77 5.47
CA PHE A 347 10.12 8.25 4.27
C PHE A 347 10.29 9.23 3.12
N HIS A 348 9.90 10.49 3.32
CA HIS A 348 10.01 11.53 2.29
C HIS A 348 11.44 11.80 1.82
N PHE A 349 12.43 11.58 2.70
CA PHE A 349 13.83 11.66 2.32
C PHE A 349 14.23 10.64 1.25
N TYR A 350 13.61 9.46 1.22
CA TYR A 350 13.86 8.44 0.18
C TYR A 350 12.82 8.51 -0.94
N SER A 351 11.57 8.80 -0.61
CA SER A 351 10.43 8.71 -1.53
C SER A 351 10.40 9.88 -2.52
N LEU A 352 10.71 11.12 -2.11
CA LEU A 352 10.71 12.28 -3.02
C LEU A 352 11.82 12.21 -4.08
N PRO A 353 13.09 11.86 -3.75
CA PRO A 353 14.09 11.62 -4.77
C PRO A 353 13.71 10.46 -5.70
N MET A 354 13.13 9.40 -5.16
CA MET A 354 12.64 8.27 -5.95
C MET A 354 11.53 8.70 -6.92
N LEU A 355 10.58 9.54 -6.48
CA LEU A 355 9.53 10.11 -7.33
C LEU A 355 10.13 10.94 -8.48
N ALA A 356 11.06 11.84 -8.16
CA ALA A 356 11.70 12.68 -9.17
C ALA A 356 12.48 11.84 -10.18
N TRP A 357 13.25 10.85 -9.70
CA TRP A 357 13.96 9.89 -10.54
C TRP A 357 13.00 9.08 -11.42
N ALA A 358 11.94 8.53 -10.84
CA ALA A 358 10.93 7.75 -11.54
C ALA A 358 10.21 8.59 -12.61
N ALA A 359 9.88 9.84 -12.31
CA ALA A 359 9.26 10.76 -13.26
C ALA A 359 10.18 11.08 -14.45
N LEU A 360 11.48 11.31 -14.19
CA LEU A 360 12.45 11.61 -15.24
C LEU A 360 12.78 10.39 -16.10
N VAL A 361 13.14 9.28 -15.47
CA VAL A 361 13.53 8.05 -16.17
C VAL A 361 12.32 7.41 -16.83
N GLY A 362 11.16 7.42 -16.18
CA GLY A 362 9.91 6.93 -16.75
C GLY A 362 9.54 7.70 -18.01
N TYR A 363 9.63 9.03 -18.01
CA TYR A 363 9.36 9.83 -19.20
C TYR A 363 10.41 9.58 -20.30
N GLY A 364 11.69 9.50 -19.93
CA GLY A 364 12.76 9.17 -20.87
C GLY A 364 12.57 7.81 -21.53
N LEU A 365 12.22 6.78 -20.76
CA LEU A 365 11.90 5.44 -21.28
C LEU A 365 10.67 5.47 -22.19
N LEU A 366 9.63 6.22 -21.81
CA LEU A 366 8.41 6.34 -22.60
C LEU A 366 8.67 6.93 -23.99
N GLN A 367 9.59 7.90 -24.11
CA GLN A 367 10.00 8.48 -25.40
C GLN A 367 10.82 7.54 -26.28
N LEU A 368 11.43 6.51 -25.68
CA LEU A 368 12.20 5.49 -26.39
C LEU A 368 11.34 4.30 -26.84
N MET A 369 10.08 4.22 -26.39
CA MET A 369 9.16 3.19 -26.84
C MET A 369 8.65 3.51 -28.26
N PRO A 370 8.59 2.51 -29.15
CA PRO A 370 8.21 2.69 -30.55
C PRO A 370 6.74 3.06 -30.75
#